data_AF-A0A523M5S3-F1
#
_entry.id   AF-A0A523M5S3-F1
#
_cell.length_a   1.000
_cell.length_b   1.000
_cell.length_c   1.000
_cell.angle_alpha   90.00
_cell.angle_beta   90.00
_cell.angle_gamma   90.00
#
_symmetry.space_group_name_H-M   'P 1'
#
loop_
_entity.id
_entity.type
_entity.pdbx_description
1 polymer ?
#
loop_
_entity_poly.entity_id
_entity_poly.type
_entity_poly.pdbx_seq_one_letter_code
_entity_poly.pdbx_strand_id
1 'polypeptide(L)'
;MSYLVLARKWRPKTFADMVGQKHVLQALVNALESGRLHHAYLFAGTRGVGKTTIARILAKALNCESGVTAEPCGKCSACTEIDEGRFIDLIEVDAASKTKVADTRELLDNVQYSPSTGRFKVYLIDEVHMLSPHSFNALLKTLEEPPPHVKFLLATTDPQKLPATVLSRCLQFNLSRLTPRLITDRLDYICKEEDIDATTASLNMLSRAADGSLRDALSLLDQAIAYCGGKLEEEPVAAMLGTIDRDHVMKLLRFLAENDGQGLMRMVAEIDKQFPDYKRLLDDLARLLQRATIYQVLGSSDHDDEFDVEELKQIADQISPADLQLFYQTALIGRRDLDLSPDPRSGAEMTLLRMLAFRPAAAAQNVAKGGGESKSRKSTSAPKAAAATSSASVQTTKAASASWQDDADWTQLLSKMDLKGATRLLATNCALLRREGDTLYLSLDAKSEAMLTRARQNALAESLSQQFGETLRVSIEVGEAAPETPVQEESRMEGERYAAAKASLEADPNIKTLQTMFGAELKVDSIEPITPSQSE
;
A
#
# COMPACT_ATOMS: atom_id res chain seq x y z
N MET A 1 -16.03 -23.75 27.77
CA MET A 1 -14.70 -23.10 27.88
C MET A 1 -14.52 -22.25 26.63
N SER A 2 -14.30 -20.94 26.77
CA SER A 2 -14.09 -20.07 25.61
C SER A 2 -12.80 -20.49 24.91
N TYR A 3 -12.89 -21.01 23.69
CA TYR A 3 -11.73 -21.33 22.86
C TYR A 3 -10.91 -20.04 22.69
N LEU A 4 -9.74 -19.99 23.32
CA LEU A 4 -8.79 -18.90 23.17
C LEU A 4 -7.91 -19.24 21.98
N VAL A 5 -7.94 -18.37 20.96
CA VAL A 5 -7.04 -18.40 19.79
C VAL A 5 -5.59 -18.62 20.26
N LEU A 6 -4.85 -19.52 19.62
CA LEU A 6 -3.47 -19.88 19.98
C LEU A 6 -2.58 -18.66 20.05
N ALA A 7 -2.78 -17.69 19.15
CA ALA A 7 -2.07 -16.41 19.15
C ALA A 7 -2.20 -15.62 20.46
N ARG A 8 -3.30 -15.80 21.22
CA ARG A 8 -3.51 -15.19 22.54
C ARG A 8 -3.03 -16.11 23.67
N LYS A 9 -3.28 -17.42 23.56
CA LYS A 9 -2.89 -18.43 24.57
C LYS A 9 -1.36 -18.51 24.73
N TRP A 10 -0.64 -18.54 23.61
CA TRP A 10 0.82 -18.70 23.54
C TRP A 10 1.58 -17.37 23.47
N ARG A 11 0.93 -16.26 23.80
CA ARG A 11 1.61 -14.97 23.87
C ARG A 11 2.70 -15.03 24.94
N PRO A 12 3.97 -14.78 24.62
CA PRO A 12 5.08 -14.80 25.57
C PRO A 12 4.80 -13.94 26.80
N LYS A 13 5.06 -14.49 28.00
CA LYS A 13 4.85 -13.80 29.29
C LYS A 13 6.14 -13.33 29.93
N THR A 14 7.28 -13.89 29.51
CA THR A 14 8.62 -13.55 29.98
C THR A 14 9.55 -13.30 28.79
N PHE A 15 10.69 -12.66 29.03
CA PHE A 15 11.69 -12.46 27.97
C PHE A 15 12.29 -13.79 27.48
N ALA A 16 12.33 -14.83 28.32
CA ALA A 16 12.83 -16.15 27.95
C ALA A 16 11.91 -16.88 26.95
N ASP A 17 10.59 -16.63 27.01
CA ASP A 17 9.61 -17.23 26.10
C ASP A 17 9.58 -16.58 24.71
N MET A 18 10.25 -15.43 24.55
CA MET A 18 10.30 -14.71 23.29
C MET A 18 11.21 -15.43 22.29
N VAL A 19 10.66 -15.71 21.10
CA VAL A 19 11.42 -16.32 20.02
C VAL A 19 12.21 -15.24 19.27
N GLY A 20 13.53 -15.44 19.16
CA GLY A 20 14.42 -14.53 18.44
C GLY A 20 14.73 -13.24 19.19
N GLN A 21 15.10 -12.18 18.45
CA GLN A 21 15.38 -10.83 19.00
C GLN A 21 16.45 -10.75 20.10
N LYS A 22 17.45 -11.65 20.08
CA LYS A 22 18.45 -11.80 21.16
C LYS A 22 19.12 -10.47 21.54
N HIS A 23 19.44 -9.62 20.57
CA HIS A 23 20.09 -8.32 20.80
C HIS A 23 19.18 -7.34 21.56
N VAL A 24 17.89 -7.29 21.24
CA VAL A 24 16.92 -6.42 21.93
C VAL A 24 16.69 -6.91 23.35
N LEU A 25 16.48 -8.22 23.52
CA LEU A 25 16.21 -8.83 24.82
C LEU A 25 17.39 -8.63 25.76
N GLN A 26 18.62 -8.87 25.30
CA GLN A 26 19.83 -8.67 26.12
C GLN A 26 19.98 -7.21 26.57
N ALA A 27 19.72 -6.24 25.68
CA ALA A 27 19.80 -4.83 26.02
C ALA A 27 18.76 -4.43 27.09
N LEU A 28 17.53 -4.96 27.01
CA LEU A 28 16.49 -4.71 28.01
C LEU A 28 16.82 -5.36 29.35
N VAL A 29 17.29 -6.61 29.36
CA VAL A 29 17.73 -7.32 30.57
C VAL A 29 18.84 -6.53 31.27
N ASN A 30 19.88 -6.15 30.54
CA ASN A 30 20.98 -5.36 31.08
C ASN A 30 20.52 -3.99 31.62
N ALA A 31 19.56 -3.34 30.96
CA ALA A 31 19.01 -2.05 31.43
C ALA A 31 18.22 -2.20 32.74
N LEU A 32 17.47 -3.29 32.90
CA LEU A 32 16.72 -3.60 34.12
C LEU A 32 17.68 -3.92 35.28
N GLU A 33 18.68 -4.77 35.04
CA GLU A 33 19.66 -5.18 36.06
C GLU A 33 20.57 -4.02 36.51
N SER A 34 20.98 -3.17 35.58
CA SER A 34 21.82 -2.00 35.89
C SER A 34 21.04 -0.81 36.48
N GLY A 35 19.71 -0.88 36.52
CA GLY A 35 18.84 0.22 36.95
C GLY A 35 18.84 1.44 36.01
N ARG A 36 19.44 1.33 34.81
CA ARG A 36 19.54 2.41 33.83
C ARG A 36 18.30 2.43 32.92
N LEU A 37 17.17 2.76 33.53
CA LEU A 37 15.87 2.78 32.84
C LEU A 37 15.67 4.10 32.08
N HIS A 38 15.57 4.01 30.75
CA HIS A 38 15.22 5.16 29.92
C HIS A 38 13.76 5.61 30.20
N HIS A 39 13.42 6.85 29.90
CA HIS A 39 12.05 7.35 30.08
C HIS A 39 11.13 6.93 28.91
N ALA A 40 11.70 6.76 27.72
CA ALA A 40 10.97 6.34 26.53
C ALA A 40 11.70 5.26 25.71
N TYR A 41 10.97 4.23 25.31
CA TYR A 41 11.44 3.12 24.49
C TYR A 41 10.61 3.07 23.20
N LEU A 42 11.28 2.94 22.05
CA LEU A 42 10.63 2.79 20.76
C LEU A 42 10.93 1.41 20.17
N PHE A 43 9.90 0.59 20.01
CA PHE A 43 9.97 -0.70 19.33
C PHE A 43 9.50 -0.54 17.88
N ALA A 44 10.42 -0.69 16.93
CA ALA A 44 10.13 -0.62 15.50
C ALA A 44 10.30 -2.00 14.85
N GLY A 45 9.49 -2.31 13.85
CA GLY A 45 9.57 -3.58 13.11
C GLY A 45 8.24 -3.94 12.46
N THR A 46 8.23 -4.96 11.61
CA THR A 46 7.01 -5.38 10.90
C THR A 46 5.90 -5.83 11.84
N ARG A 47 4.68 -5.95 11.33
CA ARG A 47 3.54 -6.43 12.12
C ARG A 47 3.82 -7.86 12.64
N GLY A 48 3.40 -8.13 13.87
CA GLY A 48 3.42 -9.48 14.45
C GLY A 48 4.78 -10.05 14.88
N VAL A 49 5.88 -9.30 14.78
CA VAL A 49 7.22 -9.70 15.30
C VAL A 49 7.39 -9.61 16.82
N GLY A 50 6.36 -9.13 17.54
CA GLY A 50 6.34 -9.13 19.01
C GLY A 50 6.53 -7.77 19.70
N LYS A 51 6.45 -6.64 18.99
CA LYS A 51 6.61 -5.28 19.55
C LYS A 51 5.79 -5.03 20.82
N THR A 52 4.47 -5.13 20.72
CA THR A 52 3.52 -4.93 21.83
C THR A 52 3.70 -5.98 22.93
N THR A 53 4.17 -7.18 22.59
CA THR A 53 4.46 -8.24 23.57
C THR A 53 5.68 -7.90 24.41
N ILE A 54 6.80 -7.51 23.79
CA ILE A 54 8.00 -7.05 24.50
C ILE A 54 7.65 -5.85 25.40
N ALA A 55 6.86 -4.91 24.90
CA ALA A 55 6.44 -3.76 25.69
C ALA A 55 5.64 -4.17 26.95
N ARG A 56 4.72 -5.13 26.84
CA ARG A 56 3.97 -5.65 28.01
C ARG A 56 4.88 -6.38 28.99
N ILE A 57 5.82 -7.20 28.52
CA ILE A 57 6.79 -7.88 29.38
C ILE A 57 7.65 -6.85 30.12
N LEU A 58 8.08 -5.78 29.43
CA LEU A 58 8.83 -4.69 30.05
C LEU A 58 7.97 -3.93 31.10
N ALA A 59 6.70 -3.65 30.82
CA ALA A 59 5.79 -3.06 31.80
C ALA A 59 5.65 -3.94 33.05
N LYS A 60 5.59 -5.26 32.86
CA LYS A 60 5.55 -6.26 33.93
C LYS A 60 6.83 -6.28 34.75
N ALA A 61 7.98 -6.25 34.08
CA ALA A 61 9.30 -6.16 34.70
C ALA A 61 9.48 -4.89 35.55
N LEU A 62 8.90 -3.77 35.12
CA LEU A 62 8.95 -2.48 35.84
C LEU A 62 8.03 -2.44 37.07
N ASN A 63 6.85 -3.06 36.98
CA ASN A 63 5.79 -2.98 37.99
C ASN A 63 5.64 -4.25 38.85
N CYS A 64 6.53 -5.23 38.73
CA CYS A 64 6.51 -6.41 39.57
C CYS A 64 6.69 -6.03 41.06
N GLU A 65 5.84 -6.62 41.92
CA GLU A 65 5.91 -6.41 43.37
C GLU A 65 7.28 -6.82 43.96
N SER A 66 7.91 -7.85 43.40
CA SER A 66 9.25 -8.34 43.79
C SER A 66 10.39 -7.35 43.53
N GLY A 67 10.14 -6.27 42.78
CA GLY A 67 11.16 -5.31 42.36
C GLY A 67 11.20 -5.12 40.86
N VAL A 68 12.00 -4.15 40.41
CA VAL A 68 12.35 -4.03 38.99
C VAL A 68 13.29 -5.18 38.67
N THR A 69 12.85 -6.11 37.82
CA THR A 69 13.59 -7.34 37.50
C THR A 69 13.39 -7.72 36.04
N ALA A 70 14.42 -8.32 35.42
CA ALA A 70 14.32 -8.95 34.12
C ALA A 70 13.39 -10.18 34.11
N GLU A 71 13.23 -10.83 35.26
CA GLU A 71 12.43 -12.04 35.42
C GLU A 71 11.20 -11.75 36.28
N PRO A 72 10.10 -11.22 35.68
CA PRO A 72 8.87 -10.96 36.42
C PRO A 72 8.28 -12.27 36.96
N CYS A 73 7.81 -12.27 38.21
CA CYS A 73 7.38 -13.50 38.90
C CYS A 73 6.17 -14.20 38.27
N GLY A 74 5.33 -13.47 37.52
CA GLY A 74 4.14 -14.00 36.86
C GLY A 74 2.98 -14.39 37.79
N LYS A 75 3.11 -14.19 39.10
CA LYS A 75 2.15 -14.63 40.13
C LYS A 75 1.55 -13.50 40.97
N CYS A 76 2.20 -12.32 41.02
CA CYS A 76 1.68 -11.19 41.78
C CYS A 76 0.52 -10.48 41.05
N SER A 77 -0.23 -9.65 41.79
CA SER A 77 -1.40 -8.94 41.29
C SER A 77 -1.08 -8.12 40.03
N ALA A 78 -0.02 -7.31 40.09
CA ALA A 78 0.45 -6.52 38.95
C ALA A 78 0.80 -7.40 37.74
N CYS A 79 1.46 -8.54 37.95
CA CYS A 79 1.82 -9.45 36.87
C CYS A 79 0.60 -10.07 36.18
N THR A 80 -0.39 -10.51 36.95
CA THR A 80 -1.60 -11.13 36.40
C THR A 80 -2.50 -10.11 35.72
N GLU A 81 -2.66 -8.92 36.32
CA GLU A 81 -3.49 -7.86 35.75
C GLU A 81 -2.91 -7.29 34.44
N ILE A 82 -1.58 -7.20 34.31
CA ILE A 82 -0.92 -6.78 33.07
C ILE A 82 -1.14 -7.80 31.95
N ASP A 83 -1.03 -9.10 32.25
CA ASP A 83 -1.27 -10.17 31.26
C ASP A 83 -2.74 -10.17 30.78
N GLU A 84 -3.67 -9.82 31.67
CA GLU A 84 -5.10 -9.71 31.37
C GLU A 84 -5.50 -8.37 30.72
N GLY A 85 -4.61 -7.37 30.72
CA GLY A 85 -4.86 -6.03 30.19
C GLY A 85 -5.79 -5.18 31.06
N ARG A 86 -5.78 -5.40 32.38
CA ARG A 86 -6.63 -4.70 33.36
C ARG A 86 -5.86 -3.85 34.36
N PHE A 87 -4.54 -3.81 34.24
CA PHE A 87 -3.68 -3.07 35.16
C PHE A 87 -3.85 -1.56 35.00
N ILE A 88 -4.22 -0.88 36.10
CA ILE A 88 -4.61 0.54 36.09
C ILE A 88 -3.47 1.46 35.61
N ASP A 89 -2.24 1.17 36.04
CA ASP A 89 -1.07 1.99 35.71
C ASP A 89 -0.40 1.59 34.38
N LEU A 90 -1.01 0.68 33.59
CA LEU A 90 -0.62 0.40 32.21
C LEU A 90 -1.73 0.90 31.29
N ILE A 91 -1.51 2.07 30.71
CA ILE A 91 -2.46 2.70 29.79
C ILE A 91 -2.09 2.30 28.37
N GLU A 92 -2.96 1.52 27.74
CA GLU A 92 -2.78 1.04 26.38
C GLU A 92 -3.60 1.86 25.37
N VAL A 93 -2.89 2.50 24.46
CA VAL A 93 -3.45 3.36 23.42
C VAL A 93 -3.11 2.75 22.07
N ASP A 94 -4.13 2.45 21.27
CA ASP A 94 -3.97 2.09 19.86
C ASP A 94 -4.24 3.33 19.03
N ALA A 95 -3.18 3.90 18.46
CA ALA A 95 -3.26 5.14 17.68
C ALA A 95 -4.02 4.98 16.35
N ALA A 96 -4.18 3.75 15.85
CA ALA A 96 -4.94 3.49 14.63
C ALA A 96 -6.47 3.53 14.87
N SER A 97 -6.92 3.40 16.11
CA SER A 97 -8.35 3.39 16.44
C SER A 97 -8.93 4.80 16.45
N LYS A 98 -9.73 5.15 15.43
CA LYS A 98 -10.32 6.49 15.19
C LYS A 98 -11.11 7.07 16.37
N THR A 99 -11.70 6.23 17.21
CA THR A 99 -12.44 6.67 18.41
C THR A 99 -11.55 7.26 19.49
N LYS A 100 -10.25 6.95 19.51
CA LYS A 100 -9.31 7.32 20.58
C LYS A 100 -8.44 8.53 20.28
N VAL A 101 -8.56 9.16 19.10
CA VAL A 101 -7.65 10.25 18.71
C VAL A 101 -7.88 11.50 19.59
N ALA A 102 -9.14 11.79 19.96
CA ALA A 102 -9.45 12.80 20.97
C ALA A 102 -8.99 12.36 22.38
N ASP A 103 -9.28 11.10 22.74
CA ASP A 103 -8.92 10.51 24.04
C ASP A 103 -7.40 10.51 24.31
N THR A 104 -6.56 10.38 23.26
CA THR A 104 -5.10 10.37 23.44
C THR A 104 -4.56 11.63 24.09
N ARG A 105 -5.17 12.79 23.82
CA ARG A 105 -4.73 14.06 24.41
C ARG A 105 -5.07 14.11 25.89
N GLU A 106 -6.31 13.80 26.25
CA GLU A 106 -6.75 13.79 27.65
C GLU A 106 -5.93 12.80 28.49
N LEU A 107 -5.57 11.66 27.91
CA LEU A 107 -4.71 10.68 28.56
C LEU A 107 -3.28 11.22 28.78
N LEU A 108 -2.73 11.97 27.81
CA LEU A 108 -1.40 12.57 27.93
C LEU A 108 -1.36 13.77 28.90
N ASP A 109 -2.44 14.54 29.01
CA ASP A 109 -2.55 15.63 29.99
C ASP A 109 -2.53 15.09 31.43
N ASN A 110 -3.01 13.85 31.65
CA ASN A 110 -3.00 13.16 32.94
C ASN A 110 -1.67 12.45 33.29
N VAL A 111 -0.59 12.71 32.53
CA VAL A 111 0.72 12.09 32.77
C VAL A 111 1.38 12.57 34.06
N GLN A 112 1.09 13.79 34.51
CA GLN A 112 1.72 14.38 35.70
C GLN A 112 1.33 13.68 37.02
N TYR A 113 0.21 12.98 37.05
CA TYR A 113 -0.26 12.29 38.26
C TYR A 113 0.57 11.04 38.57
N SER A 114 0.81 10.81 39.86
CA SER A 114 1.50 9.61 40.37
C SER A 114 0.76 8.32 40.02
N PRO A 115 1.46 7.17 39.97
CA PRO A 115 0.83 5.86 39.79
C PRO A 115 -0.08 5.51 40.98
N SER A 116 -1.12 4.72 40.74
CA SER A 116 -2.12 4.36 41.75
C SER A 116 -1.68 3.16 42.61
N THR A 117 -1.08 2.15 41.98
CA THR A 117 -0.73 0.87 42.61
C THR A 117 0.68 0.42 42.24
N GLY A 118 1.09 0.68 40.99
CA GLY A 118 2.41 0.32 40.47
C GLY A 118 3.53 1.25 40.92
N ARG A 119 4.76 0.87 40.56
CA ARG A 119 5.96 1.71 40.74
C ARG A 119 6.06 2.78 39.66
N PHE A 120 5.63 2.44 38.46
CA PHE A 120 5.66 3.28 37.27
C PHE A 120 4.30 3.31 36.59
N LYS A 121 3.93 4.50 36.10
CA LYS A 121 2.81 4.71 35.18
C LYS A 121 3.33 4.54 33.76
N VAL A 122 2.92 3.46 33.11
CA VAL A 122 3.42 3.04 31.81
C VAL A 122 2.40 3.37 30.73
N TYR A 123 2.82 4.14 29.73
CA TYR A 123 2.01 4.43 28.54
C TYR A 123 2.50 3.56 27.38
N LEU A 124 1.68 2.60 26.97
CA LEU A 124 1.93 1.77 25.80
C LEU A 124 1.14 2.31 24.61
N ILE A 125 1.83 2.93 23.65
CA ILE A 125 1.22 3.49 22.44
C ILE A 125 1.59 2.60 21.25
N ASP A 126 0.62 1.84 20.75
CA ASP A 126 0.77 1.02 19.56
C ASP A 126 0.45 1.82 18.29
N GLU A 127 1.15 1.48 17.21
CA GLU A 127 1.17 2.20 15.93
C GLU A 127 1.32 3.72 16.08
N VAL A 128 2.28 4.17 16.90
CA VAL A 128 2.48 5.59 17.25
C VAL A 128 2.57 6.53 16.05
N HIS A 129 3.00 6.05 14.88
CA HIS A 129 3.06 6.82 13.63
C HIS A 129 1.69 7.27 13.10
N MET A 130 0.60 6.68 13.60
CA MET A 130 -0.78 7.04 13.26
C MET A 130 -1.34 8.18 14.13
N LEU A 131 -0.57 8.67 15.11
CA LEU A 131 -1.00 9.80 15.93
C LEU A 131 -1.19 11.07 15.10
N SER A 132 -2.14 11.90 15.52
CA SER A 132 -2.33 13.22 14.93
C SER A 132 -1.12 14.13 15.22
N PRO A 133 -0.81 15.11 14.35
CA PRO A 133 0.25 16.10 14.62
C PRO A 133 0.10 16.80 15.97
N HIS A 134 -1.14 17.04 16.41
CA HIS A 134 -1.42 17.68 17.69
C HIS A 134 -1.09 16.76 18.88
N SER A 135 -1.42 15.47 18.79
CA SER A 135 -1.08 14.46 19.80
C SER A 135 0.44 14.28 19.92
N PHE A 136 1.17 14.36 18.80
CA PHE A 136 2.64 14.34 18.82
C PHE A 136 3.24 15.52 19.58
N ASN A 137 2.70 16.73 19.42
CA ASN A 137 3.18 17.91 20.14
C ASN A 137 2.93 17.80 21.65
N ALA A 138 1.80 17.21 22.07
CA ALA A 138 1.55 16.93 23.48
C ALA A 138 2.57 15.93 24.04
N LEU A 139 2.84 14.85 23.31
CA LEU A 139 3.84 13.85 23.68
C LEU A 139 5.26 14.45 23.77
N LEU A 140 5.64 15.35 22.85
CA LEU A 140 6.96 15.98 22.84
C LEU A 140 7.24 16.78 24.11
N LYS A 141 6.26 17.55 24.61
CA LYS A 141 6.40 18.31 25.86
C LYS A 141 6.75 17.39 27.04
N THR A 142 6.11 16.23 27.10
CA THR A 142 6.32 15.26 28.17
C THR A 142 7.57 14.40 27.97
N LEU A 143 8.00 14.17 26.72
CA LEU A 143 9.25 13.48 26.42
C LEU A 143 10.48 14.36 26.70
N GLU A 144 10.36 15.68 26.63
CA GLU A 144 11.42 16.62 26.98
C GLU A 144 11.68 16.68 28.47
N GLU A 145 10.62 16.76 29.27
CA GLU A 145 10.69 16.82 30.74
C GLU A 145 9.81 15.72 31.36
N PRO A 146 10.24 14.44 31.28
CA PRO A 146 9.43 13.32 31.75
C PRO A 146 9.43 13.24 33.30
N PRO A 147 8.26 13.07 33.93
CA PRO A 147 8.20 12.75 35.36
C PRO A 147 8.92 11.42 35.65
N PRO A 148 9.61 11.28 36.80
CA PRO A 148 10.45 10.11 37.09
C PRO A 148 9.66 8.80 37.19
N HIS A 149 8.37 8.87 37.55
CA HIS A 149 7.46 7.73 37.67
C HIS A 149 6.79 7.34 36.35
N VAL A 150 7.05 8.05 35.25
CA VAL A 150 6.41 7.80 33.95
C VAL A 150 7.37 7.09 33.02
N LYS A 151 6.86 6.09 32.28
CA LYS A 151 7.59 5.38 31.24
C LYS A 151 6.74 5.29 29.96
N PHE A 152 7.32 5.68 28.83
CA PHE A 152 6.69 5.55 27.51
C PHE A 152 7.23 4.33 26.77
N LEU A 153 6.32 3.48 26.30
CA LEU A 153 6.59 2.34 25.45
C LEU A 153 5.87 2.56 24.12
N LEU A 154 6.62 2.96 23.11
CA LEU A 154 6.10 3.27 21.78
C LEU A 154 6.34 2.06 20.86
N ALA A 155 5.35 1.70 20.06
CA ALA A 155 5.48 0.67 19.03
C ALA A 155 5.05 1.22 17.67
N THR A 156 5.80 0.90 16.61
CA THR A 156 5.48 1.33 15.24
C THR A 156 5.87 0.28 14.20
N THR A 157 5.08 0.13 13.14
CA THR A 157 5.53 -0.57 11.92
C THR A 157 6.39 0.28 11.00
N ASP A 158 6.28 1.60 11.11
CA ASP A 158 6.92 2.55 10.21
C ASP A 158 7.62 3.67 11.01
N PRO A 159 8.91 3.50 11.33
CA PRO A 159 9.66 4.51 12.08
C PRO A 159 9.98 5.77 11.26
N GLN A 160 9.91 5.70 9.92
CA GLN A 160 10.28 6.84 9.06
C GLN A 160 9.23 7.95 9.08
N LYS A 161 7.98 7.60 9.38
CA LYS A 161 6.88 8.55 9.57
C LYS A 161 6.96 9.31 10.90
N LEU A 162 7.84 8.92 11.82
CA LEU A 162 7.99 9.59 13.09
C LEU A 162 8.88 10.84 12.96
N PRO A 163 8.50 11.97 13.59
CA PRO A 163 9.37 13.13 13.65
C PRO A 163 10.72 12.80 14.29
N ALA A 164 11.81 13.33 13.73
CA ALA A 164 13.17 13.15 14.28
C ALA A 164 13.29 13.61 15.74
N THR A 165 12.45 14.57 16.16
CA THR A 165 12.36 15.07 17.54
C THR A 165 11.88 14.01 18.54
N VAL A 166 11.00 13.10 18.13
CA VAL A 166 10.57 11.95 18.97
C VAL A 166 11.67 10.89 18.98
N LEU A 167 12.22 10.59 17.79
CA LEU A 167 13.26 9.57 17.60
C LEU A 167 14.51 9.86 18.45
N SER A 168 14.93 11.12 18.58
CA SER A 168 16.11 11.49 19.35
C SER A 168 15.93 11.38 20.87
N ARG A 169 14.69 11.35 21.35
CA ARG A 169 14.33 11.26 22.79
C ARG A 169 13.92 9.84 23.20
N CYS A 170 13.99 8.87 22.28
CA CYS A 170 13.63 7.48 22.56
C CYS A 170 14.84 6.57 22.39
N LEU A 171 14.94 5.55 23.27
CA LEU A 171 15.85 4.44 23.01
C LEU A 171 15.19 3.51 21.99
N GLN A 172 15.80 3.38 20.82
CA GLN A 172 15.22 2.66 19.69
C GLN A 172 15.67 1.20 19.64
N PHE A 173 14.70 0.31 19.47
CA PHE A 173 14.91 -1.12 19.29
C PHE A 173 14.23 -1.57 18.00
N ASN A 174 15.04 -2.02 17.05
CA ASN A 174 14.57 -2.60 15.80
C ASN A 174 14.43 -4.11 15.94
N LEU A 175 13.19 -4.59 15.84
CA LEU A 175 12.84 -6.00 15.82
C LEU A 175 12.89 -6.50 14.37
N SER A 176 13.68 -7.56 14.16
CA SER A 176 13.85 -8.18 12.84
C SER A 176 12.71 -9.15 12.53
N ARG A 177 12.48 -9.45 11.25
CA ARG A 177 11.61 -10.57 10.87
C ARG A 177 12.19 -11.88 11.40
N LEU A 178 11.33 -12.79 11.83
CA LEU A 178 11.78 -14.13 12.24
C LEU A 178 12.10 -14.96 11.01
N THR A 179 13.13 -15.82 11.12
CA THR A 179 13.44 -16.76 10.05
C THR A 179 12.38 -17.87 10.00
N PRO A 180 12.10 -18.46 8.83
CA PRO A 180 11.13 -19.54 8.72
C PRO A 180 11.42 -20.69 9.67
N ARG A 181 12.70 -21.11 9.77
CA ARG A 181 13.14 -22.18 10.68
C ARG A 181 12.73 -21.91 12.13
N LEU A 182 12.95 -20.70 12.65
CA LEU A 182 12.57 -20.34 14.02
C LEU A 182 11.05 -20.37 14.24
N ILE A 183 10.26 -20.01 13.23
CA ILE A 183 8.81 -20.10 13.30
C ILE A 183 8.38 -21.57 13.28
N THR A 184 8.91 -22.39 12.36
CA THR A 184 8.63 -23.83 12.28
C THR A 184 8.92 -24.51 13.62
N ASP A 185 10.09 -24.29 14.21
CA ASP A 185 10.48 -24.86 15.50
C ASP A 185 9.49 -24.47 16.61
N ARG A 186 9.01 -23.23 16.59
CA ARG A 186 8.02 -22.75 17.57
C ARG A 186 6.64 -23.35 17.34
N LEU A 187 6.20 -23.47 16.08
CA LEU A 187 4.91 -24.11 15.76
C LEU A 187 4.94 -25.59 16.13
N ASP A 188 6.04 -26.30 15.87
CA ASP A 188 6.23 -27.70 16.24
C ASP A 188 6.13 -27.89 17.77
N TYR A 189 6.81 -27.03 18.53
CA TYR A 189 6.69 -27.03 19.99
C TYR A 189 5.24 -26.83 20.46
N ILE A 190 4.52 -25.89 19.87
CA ILE A 190 3.12 -25.60 20.24
C ILE A 190 2.20 -26.75 19.85
N CYS A 191 2.38 -27.36 18.67
CA CYS A 191 1.56 -28.50 18.25
C CYS A 191 1.74 -29.70 19.19
N LYS A 192 2.97 -29.96 19.65
CA LYS A 192 3.26 -31.02 20.63
C LYS A 192 2.60 -30.77 21.99
N GLU A 193 2.59 -29.53 22.46
CA GLU A 193 1.96 -29.16 23.74
C GLU A 193 0.41 -29.15 23.68
N GLU A 194 -0.16 -28.91 22.50
CA GLU A 194 -1.61 -28.93 22.26
C GLU A 194 -2.14 -30.28 21.77
N ASP A 195 -1.28 -31.30 21.65
CA ASP A 195 -1.59 -32.64 21.13
C ASP A 195 -2.19 -32.63 19.71
N ILE A 196 -1.55 -31.87 18.81
CA ILE A 196 -1.95 -31.70 17.42
C ILE A 196 -0.96 -32.44 16.50
N ASP A 197 -1.49 -33.37 15.72
CA ASP A 197 -0.72 -34.11 14.72
C ASP A 197 -0.37 -33.17 13.54
N ALA A 198 0.90 -32.80 13.43
CA ALA A 198 1.39 -31.93 12.35
C ALA A 198 2.63 -32.49 11.66
N THR A 199 2.64 -32.45 10.32
CA THR A 199 3.81 -32.81 9.51
C THR A 199 4.78 -31.63 9.41
N THR A 200 6.10 -31.89 9.43
CA THR A 200 7.12 -30.82 9.30
C THR A 200 6.96 -30.02 8.00
N ALA A 201 6.52 -30.67 6.91
CA ALA A 201 6.21 -30.00 5.64
C ALA A 201 5.09 -28.95 5.80
N SER A 202 3.96 -29.32 6.43
CA SER A 202 2.85 -28.39 6.68
C SER A 202 3.27 -27.19 7.53
N LEU A 203 4.08 -27.41 8.58
CA LEU A 203 4.57 -26.34 9.45
C LEU A 203 5.51 -25.38 8.69
N ASN A 204 6.34 -25.91 7.79
CA ASN A 204 7.17 -25.09 6.92
C ASN A 204 6.33 -24.23 5.96
N MET A 205 5.22 -24.75 5.44
CA MET A 205 4.31 -23.98 4.59
C MET A 205 3.65 -22.83 5.36
N LEU A 206 3.13 -23.11 6.56
CA LEU A 206 2.55 -22.09 7.44
C LEU A 206 3.58 -21.03 7.84
N SER A 207 4.80 -21.46 8.16
CA SER A 207 5.90 -20.56 8.50
C SER A 207 6.25 -19.59 7.37
N ARG A 208 6.34 -20.11 6.12
CA ARG A 208 6.62 -19.27 4.94
C ARG A 208 5.46 -18.32 4.65
N ALA A 209 4.23 -18.79 4.75
CA ALA A 209 3.03 -17.97 4.55
C ALA A 209 2.92 -16.83 5.57
N ALA A 210 3.49 -17.00 6.77
CA ALA A 210 3.49 -15.99 7.81
C ALA A 210 4.50 -14.83 7.61
N ASP A 211 5.36 -14.88 6.59
CA ASP A 211 6.32 -13.82 6.22
C ASP A 211 7.12 -13.22 7.41
N GLY A 212 7.57 -14.08 8.33
CA GLY A 212 8.38 -13.69 9.49
C GLY A 212 7.59 -13.13 10.68
N SER A 213 6.25 -13.18 10.65
CA SER A 213 5.36 -12.79 11.75
C SER A 213 4.87 -14.01 12.54
N LEU A 214 5.26 -14.12 13.81
CA LEU A 214 4.80 -15.24 14.65
C LEU A 214 3.30 -15.17 14.95
N ARG A 215 2.74 -13.95 15.06
CA ARG A 215 1.30 -13.76 15.28
C ARG A 215 0.49 -14.29 14.11
N ASP A 216 0.94 -14.01 12.88
CA ASP A 216 0.24 -14.48 11.68
C ASP A 216 0.45 -15.99 11.51
N ALA A 217 1.63 -16.52 11.82
CA ALA A 217 1.89 -17.97 11.85
C ALA A 217 0.93 -18.72 12.77
N LEU A 218 0.71 -18.23 14.01
CA LEU A 218 -0.24 -18.85 14.94
C LEU A 218 -1.69 -18.71 14.49
N SER A 219 -2.03 -17.59 13.82
CA SER A 219 -3.38 -17.38 13.28
C SER A 219 -3.65 -18.32 12.10
N LEU A 220 -2.66 -18.55 11.24
CA LEU A 220 -2.73 -19.51 10.15
C LEU A 220 -2.78 -20.95 10.69
N LEU A 221 -2.04 -21.25 11.76
CA LEU A 221 -2.12 -22.56 12.42
C LEU A 221 -3.53 -22.82 12.97
N ASP A 222 -4.14 -21.86 13.67
CA ASP A 222 -5.53 -21.97 14.14
C ASP A 222 -6.52 -22.21 12.98
N GLN A 223 -6.36 -21.50 11.87
CA GLN A 223 -7.17 -21.71 10.67
C GLN A 223 -6.97 -23.11 10.09
N ALA A 224 -5.73 -23.58 10.04
CA ALA A 224 -5.39 -24.89 9.50
C ALA A 224 -5.95 -26.01 10.36
N ILE A 225 -5.92 -25.87 11.69
CA ILE A 225 -6.54 -26.81 12.63
C ILE A 225 -8.05 -26.90 12.39
N ALA A 226 -8.71 -25.73 12.25
CA ALA A 226 -10.15 -25.66 11.98
C ALA A 226 -10.53 -26.25 10.61
N TYR A 227 -9.69 -26.05 9.60
CA TYR A 227 -9.92 -26.53 8.23
C TYR A 227 -9.68 -28.05 8.10
N CYS A 228 -8.59 -28.57 8.68
CA CYS A 228 -8.17 -29.97 8.50
C CYS A 228 -8.76 -30.92 9.58
N GLY A 229 -9.51 -30.41 10.55
CA GLY A 229 -10.10 -31.22 11.62
C GLY A 229 -9.07 -31.80 12.60
N GLY A 230 -7.97 -31.08 12.84
CA GLY A 230 -6.95 -31.42 13.85
C GLY A 230 -5.72 -32.20 13.35
N LYS A 231 -5.71 -32.68 12.10
CA LYS A 231 -4.52 -33.29 11.47
C LYS A 231 -3.97 -32.39 10.37
N LEU A 232 -2.75 -31.90 10.56
CA LEU A 232 -2.09 -30.96 9.64
C LEU A 232 -1.20 -31.74 8.66
N GLU A 233 -1.83 -32.21 7.59
CA GLU A 233 -1.18 -32.83 6.44
C GLU A 233 -0.85 -31.77 5.36
N GLU A 234 0.06 -32.10 4.45
CA GLU A 234 0.56 -31.15 3.45
C GLU A 234 -0.52 -30.68 2.47
N GLU A 235 -1.27 -31.60 1.87
CA GLU A 235 -2.27 -31.30 0.83
C GLU A 235 -3.44 -30.43 1.35
N PRO A 236 -4.07 -30.72 2.51
CA PRO A 236 -5.12 -29.86 3.06
C PRO A 236 -4.63 -28.47 3.46
N VAL A 237 -3.42 -28.36 4.00
CA VAL A 237 -2.82 -27.06 4.38
C VAL A 237 -2.46 -26.26 3.13
N ALA A 238 -1.97 -26.90 2.07
CA ALA A 238 -1.74 -26.28 0.78
C ALA A 238 -3.04 -25.69 0.20
N ALA A 239 -4.11 -26.48 0.21
CA ALA A 239 -5.44 -26.05 -0.25
C ALA A 239 -5.97 -24.86 0.57
N MET A 240 -5.80 -24.88 1.90
CA MET A 240 -6.21 -23.79 2.77
C MET A 240 -5.43 -22.49 2.49
N LEU A 241 -4.12 -22.58 2.32
CA LEU A 241 -3.27 -21.41 2.06
C LEU A 241 -3.47 -20.81 0.66
N GLY A 242 -4.28 -21.45 -0.19
CA GLY A 242 -4.39 -21.11 -1.60
C GLY A 242 -3.02 -21.12 -2.27
N THR A 243 -2.09 -21.94 -1.77
CA THR A 243 -0.78 -22.09 -2.39
C THR A 243 -1.02 -22.77 -3.71
N ILE A 244 -0.72 -22.07 -4.79
CA ILE A 244 -0.62 -22.69 -6.11
C ILE A 244 0.39 -23.83 -5.97
N ASP A 245 -0.03 -25.03 -6.34
CA ASP A 245 0.84 -26.20 -6.28
C ASP A 245 2.16 -25.88 -7.01
N ARG A 246 3.29 -26.22 -6.39
CA ARG A 246 4.63 -25.90 -6.93
C ARG A 246 4.80 -26.44 -8.34
N ASP A 247 4.11 -27.54 -8.62
CA ASP A 247 3.95 -28.14 -9.93
C ASP A 247 3.41 -27.17 -11.00
N HIS A 248 2.44 -26.30 -10.67
CA HIS A 248 1.90 -25.37 -11.65
C HIS A 248 2.92 -24.30 -12.04
N VAL A 249 3.71 -23.79 -11.08
CA VAL A 249 4.73 -22.77 -11.37
C VAL A 249 5.89 -23.37 -12.17
N MET A 250 6.29 -24.60 -11.85
CA MET A 250 7.27 -25.36 -12.65
C MET A 250 6.76 -25.65 -14.06
N LYS A 251 5.50 -26.06 -14.22
CA LYS A 251 4.85 -26.24 -15.53
C LYS A 251 4.78 -24.94 -16.33
N LEU A 252 4.47 -23.80 -15.69
CA LEU A 252 4.50 -22.49 -16.35
C LEU A 252 5.90 -22.14 -16.85
N LEU A 253 6.94 -22.37 -16.05
CA LEU A 253 8.32 -22.15 -16.47
C LEU A 253 8.70 -23.06 -17.65
N ARG A 254 8.25 -24.32 -17.66
CA ARG A 254 8.43 -25.24 -18.78
C ARG A 254 7.75 -24.74 -20.06
N PHE A 255 6.49 -24.29 -19.98
CA PHE A 255 5.81 -23.72 -21.15
C PHE A 255 6.46 -22.43 -21.65
N LEU A 256 7.04 -21.60 -20.76
CA LEU A 256 7.84 -20.44 -21.15
C LEU A 256 9.14 -20.85 -21.87
N ALA A 257 9.78 -21.94 -21.43
CA ALA A 257 10.96 -22.49 -22.10
C ALA A 257 10.62 -22.99 -23.52
N GLU A 258 9.52 -23.73 -23.64
CA GLU A 258 9.04 -24.34 -24.89
C GLU A 258 8.37 -23.35 -25.85
N ASN A 259 8.14 -22.10 -25.44
CA ASN A 259 7.34 -21.10 -26.15
C ASN A 259 5.87 -21.52 -26.39
N ASP A 260 5.29 -22.35 -25.52
CA ASP A 260 3.91 -22.79 -25.64
C ASP A 260 2.92 -21.81 -25.00
N GLY A 261 2.48 -20.81 -25.79
CA GLY A 261 1.44 -19.87 -25.37
C GLY A 261 0.09 -20.53 -25.07
N GLN A 262 -0.26 -21.62 -25.75
CA GLN A 262 -1.53 -22.32 -25.50
C GLN A 262 -1.46 -23.12 -24.19
N GLY A 263 -0.32 -23.72 -23.88
CA GLY A 263 0.00 -24.34 -22.60
C GLY A 263 -0.13 -23.36 -21.44
N LEU A 264 0.46 -22.17 -21.57
CA LEU A 264 0.33 -21.11 -20.55
C LEU A 264 -1.12 -20.72 -20.29
N MET A 265 -1.91 -20.47 -21.34
CA MET A 265 -3.32 -20.06 -21.15
C MET A 265 -4.17 -21.18 -20.54
N ARG A 266 -3.91 -22.45 -20.90
CA ARG A 266 -4.56 -23.60 -20.25
C ARG A 266 -4.21 -23.68 -18.77
N MET A 267 -2.94 -23.49 -18.43
CA MET A 267 -2.44 -23.51 -17.06
C MET A 267 -3.06 -22.38 -16.22
N VAL A 268 -3.16 -21.17 -16.76
CA VAL A 268 -3.86 -20.06 -16.10
C VAL A 268 -5.34 -20.40 -15.86
N ALA A 269 -6.01 -21.05 -16.81
CA ALA A 269 -7.40 -21.49 -16.65
C ALA A 269 -7.57 -22.67 -15.66
N GLU A 270 -6.53 -23.46 -15.42
CA GLU A 270 -6.51 -24.49 -14.37
C GLU A 270 -6.33 -23.87 -12.98
N ILE A 271 -5.40 -22.92 -12.84
CA ILE A 271 -5.17 -22.17 -11.60
C ILE A 271 -6.43 -21.39 -11.19
N ASP A 272 -7.15 -20.81 -12.15
CA ASP A 272 -8.40 -20.07 -11.92
C ASP A 272 -9.48 -20.94 -11.23
N LYS A 273 -9.44 -22.27 -11.42
CA LYS A 273 -10.38 -23.20 -10.78
C LYS A 273 -10.03 -23.52 -9.32
N GLN A 274 -8.78 -23.30 -8.89
CA GLN A 274 -8.22 -23.77 -7.62
C GLN A 274 -7.82 -22.63 -6.66
N PHE A 275 -8.56 -21.51 -6.70
CA PHE A 275 -8.30 -20.27 -5.96
C PHE A 275 -7.17 -19.42 -6.58
N PRO A 276 -7.50 -18.38 -7.38
CA PRO A 276 -6.50 -17.60 -8.09
C PRO A 276 -5.83 -16.53 -7.20
N ASP A 277 -4.63 -16.82 -6.69
CA ASP A 277 -3.71 -15.78 -6.22
C ASP A 277 -2.62 -15.51 -7.26
N TYR A 278 -2.95 -14.66 -8.25
CA TYR A 278 -2.04 -14.30 -9.32
C TYR A 278 -0.84 -13.47 -8.86
N LYS A 279 -0.97 -12.76 -7.73
CA LYS A 279 0.14 -11.99 -7.16
C LYS A 279 1.20 -12.94 -6.63
N ARG A 280 0.77 -13.95 -5.88
CA ARG A 280 1.62 -15.03 -5.40
C ARG A 280 2.18 -15.86 -6.56
N LEU A 281 1.39 -16.13 -7.60
CA LEU A 281 1.87 -16.82 -8.79
C LEU A 281 3.08 -16.13 -9.43
N LEU A 282 2.96 -14.82 -9.66
CA LEU A 282 4.03 -14.02 -10.24
C LEU A 282 5.23 -13.89 -9.31
N ASP A 283 5.02 -13.85 -7.99
CA ASP A 283 6.08 -13.90 -6.98
C ASP A 283 6.87 -15.22 -7.04
N ASP A 284 6.17 -16.35 -7.07
CA ASP A 284 6.79 -17.67 -7.11
C ASP A 284 7.51 -17.91 -8.45
N LEU A 285 6.93 -17.45 -9.56
CA LEU A 285 7.58 -17.47 -10.87
C LEU A 285 8.86 -16.60 -10.88
N ALA A 286 8.81 -15.39 -10.29
CA ALA A 286 9.98 -14.53 -10.21
C ALA A 286 11.10 -15.15 -9.35
N ARG A 287 10.76 -15.81 -8.24
CA ARG A 287 11.73 -16.57 -7.41
C ARG A 287 12.37 -17.72 -8.19
N LEU A 288 11.59 -18.47 -8.94
CA LEU A 288 12.10 -19.55 -9.80
C LEU A 288 13.03 -19.04 -10.89
N LEU A 289 12.67 -17.95 -11.58
CA LEU A 289 13.50 -17.32 -12.60
C LEU A 289 14.81 -16.78 -12.03
N GLN A 290 14.77 -16.20 -10.83
CA GLN A 290 15.97 -15.78 -10.10
C GLN A 290 16.87 -16.99 -9.80
N ARG A 291 16.33 -18.10 -9.28
CA ARG A 291 17.08 -19.32 -8.99
C ARG A 291 17.71 -19.92 -10.25
N ALA A 292 16.95 -19.99 -11.36
CA ALA A 292 17.45 -20.44 -12.66
C ALA A 292 18.62 -19.56 -13.15
N THR A 293 18.52 -18.24 -12.97
CA THR A 293 19.62 -17.31 -13.28
C THR A 293 20.86 -17.59 -12.43
N ILE A 294 20.69 -17.72 -11.10
CA ILE A 294 21.80 -18.01 -10.18
C ILE A 294 22.49 -19.30 -10.58
N TYR A 295 21.71 -20.33 -10.93
CA TYR A 295 22.25 -21.59 -11.41
C TYR A 295 23.09 -21.43 -12.69
N GLN A 296 22.58 -20.74 -13.71
CA GLN A 296 23.33 -20.52 -14.96
C GLN A 296 24.64 -19.75 -14.74
N VAL A 297 24.67 -18.81 -13.79
CA VAL A 297 25.84 -17.94 -13.54
C VAL A 297 26.86 -18.61 -12.61
N LEU A 298 26.42 -19.30 -11.56
CA LEU A 298 27.29 -19.82 -10.50
C LEU A 298 27.45 -21.34 -10.51
N GLY A 299 26.69 -22.07 -11.33
CA GLY A 299 26.71 -23.55 -11.40
C GLY A 299 26.21 -24.27 -10.14
N SER A 300 25.91 -23.53 -9.08
CA SER A 300 25.37 -24.00 -7.82
C SER A 300 24.30 -23.02 -7.34
N SER A 301 23.12 -23.55 -7.04
CA SER A 301 22.11 -22.83 -6.25
C SER A 301 22.28 -23.27 -4.81
N ASP A 302 22.23 -22.32 -3.86
CA ASP A 302 22.18 -22.65 -2.43
C ASP A 302 21.13 -23.73 -2.15
N HIS A 303 21.47 -24.67 -1.26
CA HIS A 303 20.67 -25.83 -0.86
C HIS A 303 19.44 -25.43 -0.04
N ASP A 304 18.56 -24.58 -0.56
CA ASP A 304 17.24 -24.37 0.02
C ASP A 304 16.20 -25.25 -0.70
N ASP A 305 15.69 -26.23 0.06
CA ASP A 305 14.76 -27.35 -0.21
C ASP A 305 13.41 -27.00 -0.87
N GLU A 306 13.36 -26.00 -1.74
CA GLU A 306 12.10 -25.42 -2.22
C GLU A 306 11.63 -25.99 -3.56
N PHE A 307 12.54 -26.45 -4.42
CA PHE A 307 12.24 -26.97 -5.75
C PHE A 307 13.16 -28.14 -6.12
N ASP A 308 12.68 -29.05 -6.97
CA ASP A 308 13.52 -30.11 -7.53
C ASP A 308 14.65 -29.48 -8.35
N VAL A 309 15.85 -29.54 -7.78
CA VAL A 309 17.05 -28.92 -8.33
C VAL A 309 17.36 -29.53 -9.70
N GLU A 310 17.03 -30.81 -9.94
CA GLU A 310 17.37 -31.51 -11.17
C GLU A 310 16.44 -31.10 -12.32
N GLU A 311 15.15 -30.95 -12.05
CA GLU A 311 14.18 -30.44 -13.01
C GLU A 311 14.42 -28.97 -13.36
N LEU A 312 14.69 -28.13 -12.34
CA LEU A 312 14.97 -26.70 -12.57
C LEU A 312 16.22 -26.50 -13.44
N LYS A 313 17.25 -27.34 -13.28
CA LYS A 313 18.45 -27.33 -14.11
C LYS A 313 18.14 -27.62 -15.58
N GLN A 314 17.36 -28.67 -15.83
CA GLN A 314 16.97 -29.06 -17.19
C GLN A 314 16.21 -27.94 -17.91
N ILE A 315 15.32 -27.24 -17.20
CA ILE A 315 14.56 -26.13 -17.77
C ILE A 315 15.45 -24.89 -17.94
N ALA A 316 16.30 -24.58 -16.96
CA ALA A 316 17.24 -23.46 -17.03
C ALA A 316 18.18 -23.59 -18.24
N ASP A 317 18.69 -24.78 -18.54
CA ASP A 317 19.59 -25.00 -19.69
C ASP A 317 18.91 -24.78 -21.05
N GLN A 318 17.57 -24.81 -21.12
CA GLN A 318 16.81 -24.56 -22.35
C GLN A 318 16.52 -23.08 -22.62
N ILE A 319 16.67 -22.22 -21.60
CA ILE A 319 16.36 -20.79 -21.70
C ILE A 319 17.67 -20.00 -21.79
N SER A 320 17.77 -19.05 -22.72
CA SER A 320 18.96 -18.20 -22.78
C SER A 320 19.07 -17.29 -21.54
N PRO A 321 20.29 -16.94 -21.07
CA PRO A 321 20.45 -16.02 -19.94
C PRO A 321 19.76 -14.66 -20.15
N ALA A 322 19.72 -14.19 -21.39
CA ALA A 322 19.04 -12.95 -21.77
C ALA A 322 17.51 -13.07 -21.61
N ASP A 323 16.93 -14.21 -22.02
CA ASP A 323 15.50 -14.48 -21.85
C ASP A 323 15.12 -14.64 -20.36
N LEU A 324 15.94 -15.33 -19.55
CA LEU A 324 15.69 -15.45 -18.11
C LEU A 324 15.65 -14.09 -17.42
N GLN A 325 16.58 -13.19 -17.75
CA GLN A 325 16.58 -11.83 -17.22
C GLN A 325 15.34 -11.03 -17.66
N LEU A 326 14.95 -11.14 -18.93
CA LEU A 326 13.74 -10.51 -19.45
C LEU A 326 12.49 -11.04 -18.73
N PHE A 327 12.37 -12.36 -18.58
CA PHE A 327 11.22 -12.98 -17.91
C PHE A 327 11.16 -12.52 -16.46
N TYR A 328 12.30 -12.50 -15.76
CA TYR A 328 12.37 -12.01 -14.38
C TYR A 328 11.91 -10.56 -14.27
N GLN A 329 12.41 -9.67 -15.14
CA GLN A 329 11.99 -8.27 -15.17
C GLN A 329 10.50 -8.12 -15.50
N THR A 330 9.99 -8.88 -16.46
CA THR A 330 8.58 -8.86 -16.86
C THR A 330 7.68 -9.34 -15.73
N ALA A 331 8.10 -10.36 -14.97
CA ALA A 331 7.39 -10.84 -13.79
C ALA A 331 7.31 -9.75 -12.69
N LEU A 332 8.41 -9.05 -12.43
CA LEU A 332 8.44 -7.94 -11.45
C LEU A 332 7.54 -6.78 -11.85
N ILE A 333 7.54 -6.39 -13.13
CA ILE A 333 6.67 -5.33 -13.66
C ILE A 333 5.21 -5.78 -13.59
N GLY A 334 4.91 -6.99 -14.05
CA GLY A 334 3.57 -7.57 -13.99
C GLY A 334 3.02 -7.62 -12.57
N ARG A 335 3.85 -7.99 -11.58
CA ARG A 335 3.47 -7.99 -10.17
C ARG A 335 3.13 -6.59 -9.65
N ARG A 336 3.94 -5.58 -10.00
CA ARG A 336 3.72 -4.19 -9.59
C ARG A 336 2.43 -3.63 -10.20
N ASP A 337 2.17 -3.95 -11.46
CA ASP A 337 1.08 -3.38 -12.25
C ASP A 337 -0.21 -4.24 -12.18
N LEU A 338 -0.18 -5.38 -11.47
CA LEU A 338 -1.31 -6.32 -11.37
C LEU A 338 -2.56 -5.64 -10.81
N ASP A 339 -2.41 -4.81 -9.78
CA ASP A 339 -3.51 -4.10 -9.11
C ASP A 339 -4.10 -2.97 -10.00
N LEU A 340 -3.42 -2.61 -11.11
CA LEU A 340 -3.90 -1.65 -12.10
C LEU A 340 -4.67 -2.29 -13.25
N SER A 341 -4.63 -3.63 -13.36
CA SER A 341 -5.31 -4.35 -14.43
C SER A 341 -6.83 -4.39 -14.23
N PRO A 342 -7.63 -4.47 -15.31
CA PRO A 342 -9.10 -4.55 -15.21
C PRO A 342 -9.59 -5.73 -14.36
N ASP A 343 -8.87 -6.85 -14.45
CA ASP A 343 -9.03 -8.02 -13.62
C ASP A 343 -7.66 -8.71 -13.43
N PRO A 344 -7.34 -9.23 -12.22
CA PRO A 344 -6.04 -9.83 -11.92
C PRO A 344 -5.65 -10.96 -12.87
N ARG A 345 -6.62 -11.70 -13.39
CA ARG A 345 -6.41 -12.77 -14.36
C ARG A 345 -5.87 -12.22 -15.68
N SER A 346 -6.55 -11.26 -16.30
CA SER A 346 -6.07 -10.61 -17.53
C SER A 346 -4.71 -9.96 -17.32
N GLY A 347 -4.44 -9.39 -16.15
CA GLY A 347 -3.12 -8.87 -15.79
C GLY A 347 -2.02 -9.95 -15.83
N ALA A 348 -2.30 -11.13 -15.27
CA ALA A 348 -1.39 -12.27 -15.31
C ALA A 348 -1.24 -12.84 -16.75
N GLU A 349 -2.34 -13.00 -17.48
CA GLU A 349 -2.32 -13.46 -18.88
C GLU A 349 -1.47 -12.54 -19.75
N MET A 350 -1.65 -11.22 -19.64
CA MET A 350 -0.86 -10.23 -20.37
C MET A 350 0.61 -10.24 -19.97
N THR A 351 0.91 -10.46 -18.69
CA THR A 351 2.29 -10.57 -18.20
C THR A 351 2.99 -11.79 -18.81
N LEU A 352 2.35 -12.96 -18.81
CA LEU A 352 2.88 -14.18 -19.40
C LEU A 352 3.03 -14.08 -20.92
N LEU A 353 2.04 -13.50 -21.61
CA LEU A 353 2.11 -13.27 -23.06
C LEU A 353 3.22 -12.29 -23.43
N ARG A 354 3.47 -11.25 -22.61
CA ARG A 354 4.61 -10.34 -22.81
C ARG A 354 5.95 -11.08 -22.71
N MET A 355 6.10 -12.01 -21.78
CA MET A 355 7.32 -12.83 -21.70
C MET A 355 7.58 -13.56 -23.02
N LEU A 356 6.56 -14.18 -23.62
CA LEU A 356 6.69 -14.83 -24.92
C LEU A 356 6.97 -13.85 -26.07
N ALA A 357 6.32 -12.69 -26.07
CA ALA A 357 6.39 -11.74 -27.18
C ALA A 357 7.72 -10.97 -27.27
N PHE A 358 8.38 -10.70 -26.13
CA PHE A 358 9.50 -9.77 -26.06
C PHE A 358 10.90 -10.40 -26.01
N ARG A 359 11.07 -11.65 -26.48
CA ARG A 359 12.39 -12.33 -26.46
C ARG A 359 13.40 -11.60 -27.36
N PRO A 360 14.60 -11.22 -26.85
CA PRO A 360 15.64 -10.62 -27.67
C PRO A 360 15.98 -11.54 -28.85
N ALA A 361 15.93 -10.99 -30.06
CA ALA A 361 16.11 -11.75 -31.30
C ALA A 361 17.55 -12.27 -31.46
N ALA A 362 17.85 -13.40 -30.82
CA ALA A 362 19.00 -14.24 -31.14
C ALA A 362 18.60 -15.58 -31.79
N ALA A 363 17.31 -15.81 -32.05
CA ALA A 363 16.79 -17.01 -32.71
C ALA A 363 15.74 -16.73 -33.80
N ALA A 364 15.66 -15.49 -34.32
CA ALA A 364 14.78 -15.13 -35.44
C ALA A 364 15.37 -15.50 -36.82
N GLN A 365 16.04 -16.64 -36.92
CA GLN A 365 16.42 -17.27 -38.19
C GLN A 365 16.14 -18.76 -38.09
N ASN A 366 14.86 -19.16 -38.17
CA ASN A 366 14.43 -20.45 -38.75
C ASN A 366 12.90 -20.65 -38.79
N VAL A 367 12.11 -19.58 -38.88
CA VAL A 367 10.66 -19.70 -39.16
C VAL A 367 10.27 -18.79 -40.34
N ALA A 368 10.94 -18.99 -41.47
CA ALA A 368 10.51 -18.42 -42.75
C ALA A 368 11.00 -19.26 -43.93
N LYS A 369 10.66 -20.55 -43.96
CA LYS A 369 10.59 -21.34 -45.20
C LYS A 369 9.38 -22.27 -45.11
N GLY A 370 8.30 -21.86 -45.78
CA GLY A 370 7.07 -22.64 -45.78
C GLY A 370 5.91 -22.06 -46.60
N GLY A 371 6.19 -21.51 -47.79
CA GLY A 371 5.28 -21.53 -48.94
C GLY A 371 4.06 -20.59 -48.97
N GLY A 372 3.85 -19.98 -50.14
CA GLY A 372 2.53 -19.54 -50.59
C GLY A 372 2.48 -18.15 -51.21
N GLU A 373 2.95 -18.04 -52.45
CA GLU A 373 2.82 -16.87 -53.31
C GLU A 373 1.38 -16.32 -53.38
N SER A 374 1.21 -15.01 -53.29
CA SER A 374 0.19 -14.33 -54.09
C SER A 374 0.57 -12.89 -54.42
N LYS A 375 0.17 -12.49 -55.61
CA LYS A 375 0.78 -11.47 -56.46
C LYS A 375 0.54 -10.05 -55.98
N SER A 376 1.60 -9.27 -56.08
CA SER A 376 1.65 -7.81 -56.19
C SER A 376 0.55 -7.23 -57.08
N ARG A 377 -0.18 -6.25 -56.57
CA ARG A 377 -0.74 -5.18 -57.42
C ARG A 377 -0.76 -3.83 -56.69
N LYS A 378 -0.11 -2.87 -57.34
CA LYS A 378 0.13 -1.47 -57.00
C LYS A 378 -1.11 -0.72 -56.51
N SER A 379 -0.94 0.02 -55.43
CA SER A 379 -1.81 1.13 -54.99
C SER A 379 -1.61 2.35 -55.90
N THR A 380 -2.70 2.83 -56.49
CA THR A 380 -2.76 4.16 -57.12
C THR A 380 -3.98 4.91 -56.58
N SER A 381 -3.76 6.20 -56.38
CA SER A 381 -4.60 7.28 -55.85
C SER A 381 -6.09 7.30 -56.20
N ALA A 382 -6.87 7.76 -55.19
CA ALA A 382 -8.08 8.61 -55.17
C ALA A 382 -9.07 8.59 -56.35
N PRO A 383 -10.40 8.68 -56.09
CA PRO A 383 -11.02 10.01 -56.21
C PRO A 383 -12.23 10.34 -55.29
N LYS A 384 -12.38 11.65 -55.08
CA LYS A 384 -13.57 12.54 -55.00
C LYS A 384 -15.00 11.94 -55.05
N ALA A 385 -15.75 12.30 -54.00
CA ALA A 385 -17.07 12.96 -53.95
C ALA A 385 -18.13 12.74 -55.05
N ALA A 386 -19.33 12.31 -54.64
CA ALA A 386 -20.61 12.95 -55.00
C ALA A 386 -21.76 12.45 -54.10
N ALA A 387 -22.72 13.34 -53.87
CA ALA A 387 -23.81 13.31 -52.90
C ALA A 387 -25.00 12.41 -53.28
N ALA A 388 -25.83 12.05 -52.29
CA ALA A 388 -27.29 12.25 -52.31
C ALA A 388 -27.96 11.79 -50.99
N THR A 389 -28.45 12.79 -50.23
CA THR A 389 -29.77 12.90 -49.61
C THR A 389 -30.61 11.66 -49.28
N SER A 390 -31.04 11.55 -48.02
CA SER A 390 -32.49 11.49 -47.72
C SER A 390 -32.78 11.98 -46.31
N SER A 391 -33.74 12.90 -46.27
CA SER A 391 -34.31 13.62 -45.14
C SER A 391 -35.28 12.76 -44.34
N ALA A 392 -35.29 12.92 -43.01
CA ALA A 392 -36.48 12.69 -42.20
C ALA A 392 -36.64 13.84 -41.20
N SER A 393 -37.62 14.68 -41.51
CA SER A 393 -38.14 15.78 -40.72
C SER A 393 -38.98 15.28 -39.54
N VAL A 394 -38.78 15.85 -38.36
CA VAL A 394 -39.84 15.98 -37.34
C VAL A 394 -39.84 17.42 -36.81
N GLN A 395 -41.04 17.98 -36.76
CA GLN A 395 -41.34 19.38 -36.48
C GLN A 395 -41.30 19.71 -34.98
N THR A 396 -40.82 20.93 -34.74
CA THR A 396 -41.01 21.90 -33.65
C THR A 396 -42.10 21.68 -32.60
N THR A 397 -41.73 21.93 -31.34
CA THR A 397 -42.51 22.75 -30.39
C THR A 397 -41.58 23.75 -29.69
N LYS A 398 -41.97 25.03 -29.74
CA LYS A 398 -41.22 26.21 -29.32
C LYS A 398 -41.63 26.60 -27.89
N ALA A 399 -40.68 26.80 -26.99
CA ALA A 399 -40.87 27.54 -25.74
C ALA A 399 -39.63 28.41 -25.48
N ALA A 400 -39.86 29.71 -25.31
CA ALA A 400 -38.91 30.77 -24.94
C ALA A 400 -38.28 30.51 -23.55
N SER A 401 -37.10 30.99 -23.14
CA SER A 401 -36.05 31.83 -23.73
C SER A 401 -34.88 31.87 -22.72
N ALA A 402 -33.66 31.61 -23.16
CA ALA A 402 -32.43 32.17 -22.60
C ALA A 402 -31.36 32.17 -23.71
N SER A 403 -31.45 33.14 -24.63
CA SER A 403 -30.45 33.28 -25.69
C SER A 403 -29.08 33.56 -25.05
N TRP A 404 -28.15 32.63 -25.25
CA TRP A 404 -26.75 32.78 -24.83
C TRP A 404 -26.15 34.01 -25.54
N GLN A 405 -25.53 34.91 -24.76
CA GLN A 405 -24.81 36.06 -25.29
C GLN A 405 -23.38 35.61 -25.64
N ASP A 406 -22.90 35.97 -26.84
CA ASP A 406 -21.60 35.51 -27.39
C ASP A 406 -20.36 35.89 -26.55
N ASP A 407 -20.50 36.81 -25.59
CA ASP A 407 -19.44 37.25 -24.65
C ASP A 407 -19.53 36.59 -23.25
N ALA A 408 -20.31 35.52 -23.08
CA ALA A 408 -20.51 34.92 -21.76
C ALA A 408 -19.30 34.07 -21.32
N ASP A 409 -18.66 34.48 -20.21
CA ASP A 409 -17.59 33.74 -19.52
C ASP A 409 -18.01 32.30 -19.22
N TRP A 410 -17.30 31.33 -19.82
CA TRP A 410 -17.53 29.90 -19.64
C TRP A 410 -17.49 29.48 -18.16
N THR A 411 -16.59 30.08 -17.38
CA THR A 411 -16.46 29.92 -15.91
C THR A 411 -17.72 30.36 -15.15
N GLN A 412 -18.31 31.50 -15.52
CA GLN A 412 -19.52 32.00 -14.89
C GLN A 412 -20.76 31.19 -15.28
N LEU A 413 -20.73 30.55 -16.44
CA LEU A 413 -21.78 29.64 -16.87
C LEU A 413 -21.72 28.33 -16.08
N LEU A 414 -20.53 27.75 -15.90
CA LEU A 414 -20.34 26.53 -15.11
C LEU A 414 -20.79 26.69 -13.65
N SER A 415 -20.59 27.85 -13.04
CA SER A 415 -21.01 28.10 -11.65
C SER A 415 -22.53 28.21 -11.47
N LYS A 416 -23.27 28.50 -12.55
CA LYS A 416 -24.74 28.58 -12.56
C LYS A 416 -25.43 27.25 -12.94
N MET A 417 -24.66 26.22 -13.31
CA MET A 417 -25.21 24.92 -13.70
C MET A 417 -25.14 23.90 -12.55
N ASP A 418 -26.22 23.13 -12.33
CA ASP A 418 -26.24 22.00 -11.38
C ASP A 418 -25.62 20.73 -12.02
N LEU A 419 -24.35 20.82 -12.44
CA LEU A 419 -23.61 19.69 -13.01
C LEU A 419 -23.11 18.77 -11.89
N LYS A 420 -23.38 17.45 -12.00
CA LYS A 420 -23.01 16.45 -10.98
C LYS A 420 -21.90 15.51 -11.47
N GLY A 421 -20.95 15.22 -10.59
CA GLY A 421 -19.94 14.16 -10.77
C GLY A 421 -19.04 14.33 -11.99
N ALA A 422 -18.88 13.27 -12.78
CA ALA A 422 -17.94 13.19 -13.89
C ALA A 422 -18.21 14.18 -15.03
N THR A 423 -19.46 14.62 -15.21
CA THR A 423 -19.83 15.62 -16.24
C THR A 423 -19.34 17.02 -15.84
N ARG A 424 -19.38 17.36 -14.54
CA ARG A 424 -18.80 18.61 -14.03
C ARG A 424 -17.30 18.63 -14.21
N LEU A 425 -16.64 17.52 -13.88
CA LEU A 425 -15.19 17.39 -14.04
C LEU A 425 -14.75 17.52 -15.51
N LEU A 426 -15.51 16.96 -16.45
CA LEU A 426 -15.27 17.15 -17.88
C LEU A 426 -15.44 18.64 -18.27
N ALA A 427 -16.53 19.26 -17.83
CA ALA A 427 -16.86 20.64 -18.20
C ALA A 427 -15.85 21.67 -17.65
N THR A 428 -15.32 21.46 -16.44
CA THR A 428 -14.29 22.33 -15.83
C THR A 428 -12.92 22.19 -16.49
N ASN A 429 -12.62 21.04 -17.08
CA ASN A 429 -11.37 20.80 -17.82
C ASN A 429 -11.49 21.17 -19.30
N CYS A 430 -12.66 21.63 -19.76
CA CYS A 430 -12.87 22.10 -21.11
C CYS A 430 -12.84 23.63 -21.18
N ALA A 431 -12.18 24.18 -22.19
CA ALA A 431 -12.28 25.60 -22.55
C ALA A 431 -13.17 25.79 -23.78
N LEU A 432 -14.00 26.83 -23.76
CA LEU A 432 -14.86 27.18 -24.88
C LEU A 432 -14.05 27.88 -25.97
N LEU A 433 -14.02 27.29 -27.18
CA LEU A 433 -13.34 27.88 -28.32
C LEU A 433 -14.25 28.81 -29.11
N ARG A 434 -15.41 28.31 -29.51
CA ARG A 434 -16.39 29.03 -30.33
C ARG A 434 -17.73 28.30 -30.35
N ARG A 435 -18.79 29.02 -30.71
CA ARG A 435 -20.09 28.45 -31.07
C ARG A 435 -20.39 28.76 -32.53
N GLU A 436 -20.81 27.76 -33.26
CA GLU A 436 -21.36 27.93 -34.61
C GLU A 436 -22.77 27.35 -34.63
N GLY A 437 -23.77 28.23 -34.62
CA GLY A 437 -25.18 27.85 -34.57
C GLY A 437 -25.51 27.01 -33.33
N ASP A 438 -25.92 25.76 -33.54
CA ASP A 438 -26.30 24.83 -32.47
C ASP A 438 -25.14 23.95 -31.98
N THR A 439 -23.91 24.19 -32.45
CA THR A 439 -22.73 23.39 -32.08
C THR A 439 -21.71 24.23 -31.30
N LEU A 440 -21.37 23.75 -30.10
CA LEU A 440 -20.33 24.28 -29.23
C LEU A 440 -19.04 23.50 -29.46
N TYR A 441 -17.96 24.21 -29.80
CA TYR A 441 -16.63 23.65 -29.91
C TYR A 441 -15.87 23.93 -28.61
N LEU A 442 -15.58 22.86 -27.88
CA LEU A 442 -14.79 22.88 -26.66
C LEU A 442 -13.41 22.28 -26.94
N SER A 443 -12.41 22.76 -26.24
CA SER A 443 -11.06 22.19 -26.23
C SER A 443 -10.81 21.49 -24.91
N LEU A 444 -10.11 20.36 -24.97
CA LEU A 444 -9.69 19.58 -23.80
C LEU A 444 -8.18 19.37 -23.86
N ASP A 445 -7.50 19.57 -22.73
CA ASP A 445 -6.07 19.29 -22.61
C ASP A 445 -5.80 17.79 -22.82
N ALA A 446 -4.71 17.47 -23.53
CA ALA A 446 -4.26 16.10 -23.80
C ALA A 446 -4.08 15.27 -22.52
N LYS A 447 -3.72 15.89 -21.39
CA LYS A 447 -3.60 15.21 -20.09
C LYS A 447 -4.94 14.69 -19.54
N SER A 448 -6.05 15.28 -19.98
CA SER A 448 -7.41 14.94 -19.55
C SER A 448 -8.18 14.13 -20.60
N GLU A 449 -7.53 13.70 -21.69
CA GLU A 449 -8.13 12.91 -22.78
C GLU A 449 -8.81 11.63 -22.28
N ALA A 450 -8.25 10.97 -21.27
CA ALA A 450 -8.82 9.76 -20.67
C ALA A 450 -10.23 9.98 -20.06
N MET A 451 -10.61 11.24 -19.80
CA MET A 451 -11.93 11.58 -19.28
C MET A 451 -12.99 11.72 -20.39
N LEU A 452 -12.56 11.89 -21.64
CA LEU A 452 -13.41 12.04 -22.81
C LEU A 452 -14.04 10.70 -23.21
N THR A 453 -15.34 10.57 -22.97
CA THR A 453 -16.14 9.44 -23.45
C THR A 453 -17.40 9.97 -24.13
N ARG A 454 -17.86 9.29 -25.19
CA ARG A 454 -19.10 9.68 -25.90
C ARG A 454 -20.30 9.83 -24.97
N ALA A 455 -20.39 8.99 -23.94
CA ALA A 455 -21.44 9.09 -22.93
C ALA A 455 -21.40 10.41 -22.14
N ARG A 456 -20.20 10.86 -21.73
CA ARG A 456 -20.04 12.11 -20.97
C ARG A 456 -20.17 13.35 -21.85
N GLN A 457 -19.72 13.28 -23.10
CA GLN A 457 -19.94 14.33 -24.11
C GLN A 457 -21.43 14.53 -24.39
N ASN A 458 -22.18 13.44 -24.54
CA ASN A 458 -23.63 13.49 -24.73
C ASN A 458 -24.34 14.03 -23.47
N ALA A 459 -23.94 13.58 -22.27
CA ALA A 459 -24.49 14.09 -21.01
C ALA A 459 -24.24 15.59 -20.82
N LEU A 460 -23.07 16.09 -21.24
CA LEU A 460 -22.76 17.51 -21.23
C LEU A 460 -23.63 18.28 -22.23
N ALA A 461 -23.79 17.77 -23.45
CA ALA A 461 -24.65 18.36 -24.47
C ALA A 461 -26.13 18.42 -24.03
N GLU A 462 -26.62 17.35 -23.38
CA GLU A 462 -27.98 17.26 -22.85
C GLU A 462 -28.20 18.28 -21.72
N SER A 463 -27.23 18.40 -20.79
CA SER A 463 -27.29 19.36 -19.69
C SER A 463 -27.27 20.81 -20.19
N LEU A 464 -26.47 21.11 -21.23
CA LEU A 464 -26.45 22.42 -21.87
C LEU A 464 -27.77 22.69 -22.61
N SER A 465 -28.29 21.71 -23.33
CA SER A 465 -29.56 21.84 -24.07
C SER A 465 -30.74 22.11 -23.12
N GLN A 466 -30.77 21.43 -21.98
CA GLN A 466 -31.79 21.61 -20.95
C GLN A 466 -31.75 23.02 -20.34
N GLN A 467 -30.55 23.57 -20.13
CA GLN A 467 -30.37 24.88 -19.49
C GLN A 467 -30.72 26.04 -20.42
N PHE A 468 -30.38 25.94 -21.71
CA PHE A 468 -30.60 27.02 -22.69
C PHE A 468 -31.92 26.87 -23.48
N GLY A 469 -32.60 25.72 -23.37
CA GLY A 469 -33.85 25.45 -24.08
C GLY A 469 -33.66 25.26 -25.60
N GLU A 470 -32.44 24.96 -26.03
CA GLU A 470 -32.04 24.78 -27.43
C GLU A 470 -31.36 23.43 -27.61
N THR A 471 -31.46 22.80 -28.79
CA THR A 471 -30.77 21.52 -29.06
C THR A 471 -29.31 21.75 -29.37
N LEU A 472 -28.46 21.78 -28.34
CA LEU A 472 -27.03 22.03 -28.47
C LEU A 472 -26.23 20.74 -28.65
N ARG A 473 -25.29 20.74 -29.59
CA ARG A 473 -24.29 19.68 -29.79
C ARG A 473 -22.95 20.15 -29.28
N VAL A 474 -22.21 19.26 -28.63
CA VAL A 474 -20.86 19.57 -28.14
C VAL A 474 -19.85 18.77 -28.96
N SER A 475 -18.91 19.46 -29.59
CA SER A 475 -17.72 18.87 -30.20
C SER A 475 -16.51 19.19 -29.34
N ILE A 476 -15.77 18.16 -28.90
CA ILE A 476 -14.59 18.34 -28.06
C ILE A 476 -13.35 17.97 -28.89
N GLU A 477 -12.47 18.94 -29.10
CA GLU A 477 -11.19 18.76 -29.77
C GLU A 477 -10.07 18.66 -28.72
N VAL A 478 -9.23 17.63 -28.83
CA VAL A 478 -8.10 17.43 -27.92
C VAL A 478 -6.85 18.06 -28.55
N GLY A 479 -6.24 19.02 -27.87
CA GLY A 479 -5.05 19.73 -28.39
C GLY A 479 -4.44 20.73 -27.42
N GLU A 480 -3.16 21.05 -27.62
CA GLU A 480 -2.36 21.94 -26.75
C GLU A 480 -2.68 23.45 -26.89
N ALA A 481 -3.46 23.84 -27.90
CA ALA A 481 -3.73 25.25 -28.21
C ALA A 481 -5.17 25.62 -27.85
N ALA A 482 -5.45 25.72 -26.56
CA ALA A 482 -6.70 26.24 -26.01
C ALA A 482 -6.44 27.54 -25.24
N PRO A 483 -7.36 28.52 -25.26
CA PRO A 483 -7.38 29.57 -24.22
C PRO A 483 -7.51 28.91 -22.84
N GLU A 484 -6.88 29.51 -21.82
CA GLU A 484 -6.70 28.89 -20.49
C GLU A 484 -8.00 28.26 -19.97
N THR A 485 -7.91 26.98 -19.63
CA THR A 485 -9.05 26.29 -19.01
C THR A 485 -9.37 26.94 -17.65
N PRO A 486 -10.62 26.89 -17.19
CA PRO A 486 -11.01 27.39 -15.87
C PRO A 486 -10.09 26.95 -14.71
N VAL A 487 -9.61 25.71 -14.75
CA VAL A 487 -8.67 25.15 -13.76
C VAL A 487 -7.27 25.76 -13.87
N GLN A 488 -6.82 26.06 -15.10
CA GLN A 488 -5.53 26.72 -15.33
C GLN A 488 -5.56 28.18 -14.88
N GLU A 489 -6.64 28.92 -15.18
CA GLU A 489 -6.83 30.31 -14.72
C GLU A 489 -6.91 30.38 -13.18
N GLU A 490 -7.63 29.46 -12.52
CA GLU A 490 -7.69 29.39 -11.06
C GLU A 490 -6.31 29.09 -10.45
N SER A 491 -5.55 28.17 -11.04
CA SER A 491 -4.19 27.85 -10.59
C SER A 491 -3.19 28.99 -10.81
N ARG A 492 -3.33 29.79 -11.87
CA ARG A 492 -2.51 30.99 -12.14
C ARG A 492 -2.82 32.08 -11.12
N MET A 493 -4.10 32.34 -10.87
CA MET A 493 -4.55 33.32 -9.89
C MET A 493 -4.12 32.94 -8.46
N GLU A 494 -4.15 31.66 -8.09
CA GLU A 494 -3.60 31.17 -6.82
C GLU A 494 -2.08 31.32 -6.76
N GLY A 495 -1.37 30.98 -7.85
CA GLY A 495 0.08 31.17 -7.96
C GLY A 495 0.51 32.63 -7.85
N GLU A 496 -0.22 33.55 -8.49
CA GLU A 496 0.02 34.99 -8.40
C GLU A 496 -0.25 35.53 -6.99
N ARG A 497 -1.31 35.07 -6.32
CA ARG A 497 -1.59 35.42 -4.92
C ARG A 497 -0.52 34.91 -3.97
N TYR A 498 -0.05 33.69 -4.16
CA TYR A 498 1.04 33.12 -3.37
C TYR A 498 2.35 33.89 -3.60
N ALA A 499 2.68 34.23 -4.84
CA ALA A 499 3.85 35.03 -5.17
C ALA A 499 3.78 36.44 -4.56
N ALA A 500 2.61 37.08 -4.58
CA ALA A 500 2.39 38.38 -3.94
C ALA A 500 2.50 38.30 -2.40
N ALA A 501 1.94 37.26 -1.77
CA ALA A 501 2.05 37.03 -0.33
C ALA A 501 3.52 36.81 0.09
N LYS A 502 4.26 36.02 -0.68
CA LYS A 502 5.70 35.81 -0.47
C LYS A 502 6.49 37.12 -0.59
N ALA A 503 6.27 37.88 -1.65
CA ALA A 503 6.96 39.16 -1.86
C ALA A 503 6.66 40.17 -0.74
N SER A 504 5.43 40.20 -0.23
CA SER A 504 5.03 41.06 0.89
C SER A 504 5.76 40.68 2.18
N LEU A 505 5.87 39.39 2.49
CA LEU A 505 6.55 38.90 3.69
C LEU A 505 8.07 39.10 3.60
N GLU A 506 8.68 38.90 2.43
CA GLU A 506 10.10 39.18 2.20
C GLU A 506 10.43 40.68 2.25
N ALA A 507 9.48 41.54 1.89
CA ALA A 507 9.63 42.99 1.95
C ALA A 507 9.35 43.58 3.35
N ASP A 508 8.74 42.82 4.25
CA ASP A 508 8.34 43.30 5.58
C ASP A 508 9.55 43.72 6.43
N PRO A 509 9.59 44.98 6.93
CA PRO A 509 10.69 45.48 7.76
C PRO A 509 10.91 44.64 9.02
N ASN A 510 9.87 44.11 9.64
CA ASN A 510 9.99 43.30 10.86
C ASN A 510 10.63 41.94 10.57
N ILE A 511 10.25 41.31 9.45
CA ILE A 511 10.85 40.03 9.03
C ILE A 511 12.32 40.23 8.69
N LYS A 512 12.67 41.28 7.94
CA LYS A 512 14.08 41.62 7.70
C LYS A 512 14.84 41.87 8.99
N THR A 513 14.26 42.56 9.96
CA THR A 513 14.90 42.82 11.26
C THR A 513 15.13 41.51 12.02
N LEU A 514 14.18 40.57 12.00
CA LEU A 514 14.30 39.25 12.60
C LEU A 514 15.37 38.38 11.90
N GLN A 515 15.45 38.43 10.58
CA GLN A 515 16.51 37.75 9.81
C GLN A 515 17.89 38.31 10.14
N THR A 516 18.00 39.64 10.28
CA THR A 516 19.29 40.31 10.46
C THR A 516 19.79 40.24 11.90
N MET A 517 18.90 40.38 12.89
CA MET A 517 19.27 40.35 14.32
C MET A 517 19.38 38.94 14.90
N PHE A 518 18.57 37.99 14.41
CA PHE A 518 18.44 36.67 15.02
C PHE A 518 18.78 35.51 14.06
N GLY A 519 19.18 35.79 12.82
CA GLY A 519 19.51 34.76 11.83
C GLY A 519 18.32 33.88 11.46
N ALA A 520 17.10 34.39 11.60
CA ALA A 520 15.88 33.65 11.29
C ALA A 520 15.77 33.39 9.77
N GLU A 521 15.17 32.26 9.37
CA GLU A 521 14.87 31.94 7.98
C GLU A 521 13.35 31.88 7.76
N LEU A 522 12.89 32.49 6.66
CA LEU A 522 11.47 32.45 6.29
C LEU A 522 11.17 31.10 5.65
N LYS A 523 10.30 30.29 6.28
CA LYS A 523 9.83 29.03 5.71
C LYS A 523 8.81 29.29 4.60
N VAL A 524 9.30 29.36 3.37
CA VAL A 524 8.51 29.71 2.18
C VAL A 524 7.31 28.77 1.99
N ASP A 525 7.48 27.47 2.26
CA ASP A 525 6.44 26.45 2.07
C ASP A 525 5.28 26.53 3.09
N SER A 526 5.35 27.44 4.06
CA SER A 526 4.30 27.66 5.08
C SER A 526 3.46 28.91 4.85
N ILE A 527 3.65 29.59 3.71
CA ILE A 527 2.93 30.83 3.38
C ILE A 527 1.55 30.49 2.82
N GLU A 528 0.48 30.81 3.55
CA GLU A 528 -0.89 30.67 3.06
C GLU A 528 -1.47 32.06 2.72
N PRO A 529 -1.95 32.29 1.47
CA PRO A 529 -2.58 33.55 1.10
C PRO A 529 -3.95 33.69 1.77
N ILE A 530 -4.18 34.83 2.43
CA ILE A 530 -5.44 35.12 3.14
C ILE A 530 -6.57 35.21 2.10
N THR A 531 -7.59 34.36 2.22
CA THR A 531 -8.81 34.48 1.43
C THR A 531 -9.72 35.56 2.03
N PRO A 532 -10.45 36.35 1.21
CA PRO A 532 -11.28 37.48 1.68
C PRO A 532 -12.50 37.08 2.54
N SER A 533 -12.58 35.82 2.99
CA SER A 533 -13.60 35.34 3.94
C SER A 533 -13.11 35.29 5.40
N GLN A 534 -11.85 35.62 5.67
CA GLN A 534 -11.25 35.55 7.01
C GLN A 534 -10.84 36.93 7.57
N SER A 535 -11.36 38.03 7.02
CA SER A 535 -11.21 39.36 7.60
C SER A 535 -12.50 39.82 8.28
N GLU A 536 -12.81 39.21 9.42
CA GLU A 536 -13.60 39.82 10.50
C GLU A 536 -12.95 39.51 11.86
#